data_AF-A0AAU5I881-F1
#
_entry.id   AF-A0AAU5I881-F1
#
_cell.length_a   1.000
_cell.length_b   1.000
_cell.length_c   1.000
_cell.angle_alpha   90.00
_cell.angle_beta   90.00
_cell.angle_gamma   90.00
#
_symmetry.space_group_name_H-M   'P 1'
#
loop_
_entity.id
_entity.type
_entity.pdbx_description
1 polymer ?
#
loop_
_entity_poly.entity_id
_entity_poly.type
_entity_poly.pdbx_seq_one_letter_code
_entity_poly.pdbx_strand_id
1 'polypeptide(L)'
;MRWLTLYARSRQVPASLAALMISAAAMRTLTGGSGQEPGDPRLPVLVLATGVMAASVGLSGQDLALDRTAAIRWVPRRAAHVLLAGAVVAAVLLAVQMTGTPAGSTQFMAGTEFVVRNSAGLTGLAALGAALSGGQYAWTLPFAWLSFTFFAPAATSTAMRVATWMLLPAGTVEGTWTALLLLGVGTAAYAFAGPRR
;
A
#
# COMPACT_ATOMS: atom_id res chain seq x y z
N MET A 1 -20.86 -2.76 20.17
CA MET A 1 -20.05 -1.91 19.28
C MET A 1 -18.64 -1.56 19.79
N ARG A 2 -18.21 -1.93 21.02
CA ARG A 2 -16.87 -1.56 21.53
C ARG A 2 -15.68 -2.33 20.92
N TRP A 3 -15.87 -3.57 20.48
CA TRP A 3 -14.75 -4.44 20.07
C TRP A 3 -14.05 -3.97 18.78
N LEU A 4 -14.83 -3.59 17.76
CA LEU A 4 -14.27 -3.11 16.48
C LEU A 4 -13.47 -1.81 16.67
N THR A 5 -13.96 -0.88 17.49
CA THR A 5 -13.25 0.37 17.78
C THR A 5 -11.94 0.12 18.54
N LEU A 6 -11.96 -0.78 19.52
CA LEU A 6 -10.75 -1.19 20.24
C LEU A 6 -9.75 -1.90 19.32
N TYR A 7 -10.23 -2.76 18.42
CA TYR A 7 -9.41 -3.43 17.40
C TYR A 7 -8.79 -2.42 16.42
N ALA A 8 -9.57 -1.45 15.94
CA ALA A 8 -9.07 -0.42 15.04
C ALA A 8 -8.01 0.47 15.71
N ARG A 9 -8.22 0.84 16.98
CA ARG A 9 -7.24 1.62 17.75
C ARG A 9 -5.97 0.83 18.04
N SER A 10 -6.09 -0.45 18.45
CA SER A 10 -4.92 -1.28 18.73
C SER A 10 -4.04 -1.49 17.49
N ARG A 11 -4.65 -1.43 16.30
CA ARG A 11 -4.00 -1.55 14.99
C ARG A 11 -3.65 -0.19 14.35
N GLN A 12 -3.70 0.91 15.11
CA GLN A 12 -3.34 2.27 14.65
C GLN A 12 -4.11 2.79 13.43
N VAL A 13 -5.29 2.21 13.13
CA VAL A 13 -6.09 2.54 11.93
C VAL A 13 -6.39 4.04 11.81
N PRO A 14 -6.81 4.76 12.88
CA PRO A 14 -7.08 6.19 12.77
C PRO A 14 -5.85 7.02 12.39
N ALA A 15 -4.67 6.68 12.93
CA ALA A 15 -3.43 7.38 12.64
C ALA A 15 -2.96 7.11 11.21
N SER A 16 -3.03 5.86 10.75
CA SER A 16 -2.70 5.49 9.37
C SER A 16 -3.64 6.17 8.37
N LEU A 17 -4.94 6.26 8.68
CA LEU A 17 -5.92 6.96 7.85
C LEU A 17 -5.64 8.46 7.78
N ALA A 18 -5.30 9.09 8.90
CA ALA A 18 -4.92 10.50 8.92
C ALA A 18 -3.67 10.77 8.06
N ALA A 19 -2.62 9.95 8.20
CA ALA A 19 -1.41 10.06 7.39
C ALA A 19 -1.70 9.94 5.89
N LEU A 20 -2.55 8.98 5.50
CA LEU A 20 -2.96 8.80 4.11
C LEU A 20 -3.76 9.99 3.57
N MET A 21 -4.74 10.49 4.34
CA MET A 21 -5.54 11.65 3.95
C MET A 21 -4.68 12.91 3.78
N ILE A 22 -3.75 13.16 4.72
CA ILE A 22 -2.81 14.28 4.64
C ILE A 22 -1.92 14.15 3.39
N SER A 23 -1.39 12.95 3.12
CA SER A 23 -0.52 12.70 1.96
C SER A 23 -1.28 12.91 0.63
N ALA A 24 -2.51 12.41 0.55
CA ALA A 24 -3.36 12.57 -0.64
C ALA A 24 -3.78 14.03 -0.86
N ALA A 25 -4.09 14.76 0.22
CA ALA A 25 -4.38 16.19 0.15
C ALA A 25 -3.16 17.01 -0.27
N ALA A 26 -1.98 16.71 0.28
CA ALA A 26 -0.72 17.36 -0.10
C ALA A 26 -0.36 17.10 -1.56
N MET A 27 -0.53 15.87 -2.06
CA MET A 27 -0.35 15.58 -3.48
C MET A 27 -1.24 16.49 -4.34
N ARG A 28 -2.53 16.62 -3.99
CA ARG A 28 -3.47 17.47 -4.72
C ARG A 28 -3.04 18.95 -4.74
N THR A 29 -2.56 19.48 -3.62
CA THR A 29 -2.12 20.88 -3.59
C THR A 29 -0.88 21.10 -4.43
N LEU A 30 0.03 20.12 -4.47
CA LEU A 30 1.24 20.18 -5.28
C LEU A 30 0.97 20.06 -6.79
N THR A 31 -0.13 19.43 -7.19
CA THR A 31 -0.43 19.13 -8.61
C THR A 31 -1.54 19.97 -9.22
N GLY A 32 -2.32 20.70 -8.40
CA GLY A 32 -3.44 21.53 -8.85
C GLY A 32 -3.08 22.73 -9.75
N GLY A 33 -1.79 22.98 -10.03
CA GLY A 33 -1.33 24.08 -10.88
C GLY A 33 -0.64 23.69 -12.19
N SER A 34 -0.37 22.40 -12.43
CA SER A 34 0.32 21.94 -13.65
C SER A 34 -0.68 21.64 -14.76
N GLY A 35 -0.71 22.48 -15.80
CA GLY A 35 -1.52 22.26 -17.01
C GLY A 35 -1.08 21.03 -17.83
N GLN A 36 -1.93 20.63 -18.79
CA GLN A 36 -1.86 19.69 -19.94
C GLN A 36 -0.83 18.55 -20.07
N GLU A 37 0.09 18.31 -19.13
CA GLU A 37 1.00 17.18 -19.20
C GLU A 37 0.47 15.97 -18.42
N PRO A 38 0.72 14.74 -18.90
CA PRO A 38 0.47 13.53 -18.12
C PRO A 38 1.15 13.65 -16.76
N GLY A 39 0.38 13.58 -15.66
CA GLY A 39 0.91 13.72 -14.31
C GLY A 39 2.00 12.68 -14.01
N ASP A 40 3.09 13.11 -13.39
CA ASP A 40 4.21 12.24 -13.00
C ASP A 40 3.70 11.08 -12.11
N PRO A 41 3.87 9.79 -12.53
CA PRO A 41 3.39 8.63 -11.78
C PRO A 41 4.08 8.47 -10.41
N ARG A 42 5.20 9.15 -10.17
CA ARG A 42 5.92 9.12 -8.89
C ARG A 42 5.08 9.68 -7.75
N LEU A 43 4.30 10.74 -7.97
CA LEU A 43 3.50 11.35 -6.91
C LEU A 43 2.39 10.41 -6.39
N PRO A 44 1.53 9.81 -7.24
CA PRO A 44 0.58 8.79 -6.80
C PRO A 44 1.25 7.59 -6.12
N VAL A 45 2.38 7.10 -6.65
CA VAL A 45 3.12 5.99 -6.05
C VAL A 45 3.65 6.34 -4.66
N LEU A 46 4.16 7.56 -4.48
CA LEU A 46 4.62 8.05 -3.18
C LEU A 46 3.47 8.09 -2.17
N VAL A 47 2.29 8.58 -2.56
CA VAL A 47 1.11 8.59 -1.68
C VAL A 47 0.67 7.18 -1.30
N LEU A 48 0.61 6.26 -2.27
CA LEU A 48 0.26 4.87 -2.02
C LEU A 48 1.26 4.18 -1.10
N ALA A 49 2.56 4.35 -1.37
CA ALA A 49 3.62 3.78 -0.55
C ALA A 49 3.57 4.35 0.87
N THR A 50 3.37 5.66 1.02
CA THR A 50 3.24 6.30 2.35
C THR A 50 2.01 5.77 3.10
N GLY A 51 0.87 5.65 2.42
CA GLY A 51 -0.34 5.05 2.98
C GLY A 51 -0.12 3.62 3.46
N VAL A 52 0.53 2.79 2.64
CA VAL A 52 0.85 1.40 2.99
C VAL A 52 1.87 1.32 4.11
N MET A 53 2.92 2.14 4.10
CA MET A 53 3.91 2.20 5.19
C MET A 53 3.23 2.59 6.51
N ALA A 54 2.33 3.58 6.50
CA ALA A 54 1.57 3.96 7.67
C ALA A 54 0.60 2.86 8.12
N ALA A 55 -0.05 2.15 7.20
CA ALA A 55 -0.92 1.01 7.52
C ALA A 55 -0.14 -0.20 8.05
N SER A 56 1.13 -0.37 7.64
CA SER A 56 1.98 -1.49 8.03
C SER A 56 2.27 -1.54 9.53
N VAL A 57 2.21 -0.39 10.23
CA VAL A 57 2.32 -0.28 11.69
C VAL A 57 1.23 -1.13 12.38
N GLY A 58 0.06 -1.22 11.77
CA GLY A 58 -1.05 -2.06 12.25
C GLY A 58 -0.81 -3.57 12.09
N LEU A 59 0.20 -4.01 11.34
CA LEU A 59 0.53 -5.43 11.21
C LEU A 59 1.18 -5.98 12.48
N SER A 60 1.76 -5.13 13.33
CA SER A 60 2.06 -5.51 14.72
C SER A 60 0.78 -5.55 15.56
N GLY A 61 0.47 -6.68 16.20
CA GLY A 61 -0.46 -6.71 17.31
C GLY A 61 0.16 -6.03 18.53
N GLN A 62 -0.66 -5.44 19.42
CA GLN A 62 -0.16 -4.84 20.67
C GLN A 62 0.51 -5.88 21.58
N ASP A 63 0.10 -7.14 21.49
CA ASP A 63 0.72 -8.26 22.20
C ASP A 63 0.73 -9.52 21.31
N LEU A 64 1.90 -9.85 20.79
CA LEU A 64 2.11 -11.01 19.94
C LEU A 64 2.01 -12.34 20.68
N ALA A 65 2.12 -12.35 22.01
CA ALA A 65 1.91 -13.55 22.83
C ALA A 65 0.41 -13.83 22.99
N LEU A 66 -0.42 -12.80 23.20
CA LEU A 66 -1.88 -12.88 23.21
C LEU A 66 -2.45 -13.33 21.86
N ASP A 67 -1.91 -12.79 20.76
CA ASP A 67 -2.28 -13.21 19.40
C ASP A 67 -1.90 -14.69 19.10
N ARG A 68 -1.09 -15.34 19.95
CA ARG A 68 -0.70 -16.75 19.79
C ARG A 68 -1.49 -17.71 20.66
N THR A 69 -1.95 -17.27 21.83
CA THR A 69 -2.66 -18.14 22.79
C THR A 69 -4.17 -18.12 22.59
N ALA A 70 -4.71 -17.17 21.82
CA ALA A 70 -6.14 -17.14 21.52
C ALA A 70 -6.54 -18.34 20.63
N ALA A 71 -7.56 -19.09 21.07
CA ALA A 71 -8.18 -20.21 20.33
C ALA A 71 -9.02 -19.75 19.13
N ILE A 72 -8.51 -18.79 18.34
CA ILE A 72 -9.18 -18.26 17.15
C ILE A 72 -8.37 -18.56 15.90
N ARG A 73 -9.07 -18.68 14.76
CA ARG A 73 -8.43 -18.86 13.46
C ARG A 73 -7.77 -17.55 13.03
N TRP A 74 -6.48 -17.40 13.30
CA TRP A 74 -5.71 -16.19 13.00
C TRP A 74 -5.38 -16.01 11.52
N VAL A 75 -5.13 -17.10 10.80
CA VAL A 75 -4.79 -17.08 9.36
C VAL A 75 -5.78 -16.24 8.53
N PRO A 76 -7.10 -16.53 8.53
CA PRO A 76 -8.05 -15.75 7.73
C PRO A 76 -8.18 -14.30 8.22
N ARG A 77 -8.02 -14.04 9.53
CA ARG A 77 -8.10 -12.69 10.09
C ARG A 77 -6.91 -11.83 9.66
N ARG A 78 -5.70 -12.40 9.67
CA ARG A 78 -4.48 -11.72 9.21
C ARG A 78 -4.53 -11.46 7.72
N ALA A 79 -4.95 -12.44 6.92
CA ALA A 79 -5.16 -12.27 5.49
C ALA A 79 -6.18 -11.15 5.21
N ALA A 80 -7.35 -11.19 5.87
CA ALA A 80 -8.37 -10.15 5.73
C ALA A 80 -7.85 -8.76 6.14
N HIS A 81 -7.03 -8.66 7.19
CA HIS A 81 -6.46 -7.40 7.62
C HIS A 81 -5.49 -6.81 6.60
N VAL A 82 -4.62 -7.64 6.00
CA VAL A 82 -3.72 -7.23 4.91
C VAL A 82 -4.52 -6.76 3.69
N LEU A 83 -5.49 -7.56 3.23
CA LEU A 83 -6.32 -7.20 2.09
C LEU A 83 -7.13 -5.91 2.32
N LEU A 84 -7.68 -5.75 3.51
CA LEU A 84 -8.43 -4.55 3.89
C LEU A 84 -7.52 -3.31 3.92
N ALA A 85 -6.29 -3.43 4.44
CA ALA A 85 -5.33 -2.32 4.44
C ALA A 85 -5.05 -1.82 3.01
N GLY A 86 -4.76 -2.74 2.08
CA GLY A 86 -4.56 -2.38 0.67
C GLY A 86 -5.80 -1.78 0.01
N ALA A 87 -6.98 -2.35 0.28
CA ALA A 87 -8.25 -1.84 -0.24
C ALA A 87 -8.57 -0.42 0.26
N VAL A 88 -8.34 -0.15 1.55
CA VAL A 88 -8.54 1.18 2.13
C VAL A 88 -7.57 2.19 1.52
N VAL A 89 -6.30 1.83 1.34
CA VAL A 89 -5.32 2.72 0.71
C VAL A 89 -5.74 3.10 -0.72
N ALA A 90 -6.13 2.12 -1.52
CA ALA A 90 -6.64 2.34 -2.87
C ALA A 90 -7.91 3.22 -2.87
N ALA A 91 -8.88 2.87 -2.03
CA ALA A 91 -10.18 3.54 -1.97
C ALA A 91 -10.05 5.02 -1.57
N VAL A 92 -9.19 5.35 -0.60
CA VAL A 92 -8.97 6.74 -0.18
C VAL A 92 -8.34 7.56 -1.29
N LEU A 93 -7.31 7.04 -1.97
CA LEU A 93 -6.70 7.78 -3.08
C LEU A 93 -7.70 8.01 -4.22
N LEU A 94 -8.49 6.99 -4.59
CA LEU A 94 -9.54 7.11 -5.59
C LEU A 94 -10.61 8.12 -5.17
N ALA A 95 -11.05 8.10 -3.91
CA ALA A 95 -12.02 9.04 -3.38
C ALA A 95 -11.52 10.49 -3.43
N VAL A 96 -10.27 10.74 -3.01
CA VAL A 96 -9.68 12.08 -3.06
C VAL A 96 -9.60 12.58 -4.50
N GLN A 97 -9.22 11.74 -5.46
CA GLN A 97 -9.18 12.09 -6.88
C GLN A 97 -10.58 12.46 -7.41
N MET A 98 -11.64 11.77 -6.99
CA MET A 98 -13.03 12.07 -7.41
C MET A 98 -13.57 13.40 -6.85
N THR A 99 -13.14 13.82 -5.66
CA THR A 99 -13.59 15.10 -5.04
C THR A 99 -12.88 16.34 -5.59
N GLY A 100 -11.85 16.16 -6.41
CA GLY A 100 -10.95 17.22 -6.85
C GLY A 100 -11.05 17.61 -8.31
N THR A 101 -11.79 16.86 -9.13
CA THR A 101 -11.93 17.13 -10.56
C THR A 101 -13.16 18.01 -10.82
N PRO A 102 -13.00 19.25 -11.32
CA PRO A 102 -14.10 19.94 -11.97
C PRO A 102 -14.73 19.01 -13.01
N ALA A 103 -16.07 18.94 -13.04
CA ALA A 103 -16.82 18.13 -13.99
C ALA A 103 -16.31 18.37 -15.42
N GLY A 104 -15.62 17.38 -15.99
CA GLY A 104 -15.03 17.45 -17.34
C GLY A 104 -13.50 17.39 -17.42
N SER A 105 -12.76 17.46 -16.31
CA SER A 105 -11.30 17.32 -16.31
C SER A 105 -10.84 15.91 -15.91
N THR A 106 -10.41 15.11 -16.89
CA THR A 106 -9.84 13.75 -16.71
C THR A 106 -8.33 13.75 -16.51
N GLN A 107 -7.73 14.93 -16.28
CA GLN A 107 -6.33 15.19 -16.65
C GLN A 107 -5.28 14.81 -15.59
N PHE A 108 -5.69 14.55 -14.34
CA PHE A 108 -4.77 14.25 -13.22
C PHE A 108 -5.21 13.01 -12.41
N MET A 109 -5.83 12.02 -13.04
CA MET A 109 -6.22 10.79 -12.35
C MET A 109 -5.22 9.69 -12.63
N ALA A 110 -4.52 9.22 -11.59
CA ALA A 110 -3.89 7.91 -11.63
C ALA A 110 -4.99 6.88 -11.94
N GLY A 111 -4.85 6.18 -13.06
CA GLY A 111 -5.87 5.23 -13.52
C GLY A 111 -6.20 4.21 -12.44
N THR A 112 -7.48 3.83 -12.33
CA THR A 112 -7.96 2.90 -11.29
C THR A 112 -7.14 1.62 -11.23
N GLU A 113 -6.80 1.05 -12.39
CA GLU A 113 -5.96 -0.15 -12.48
C GLU A 113 -4.56 0.08 -11.87
N PHE A 114 -3.93 1.23 -12.17
CA PHE A 114 -2.64 1.61 -11.62
C PHE A 114 -2.69 1.72 -10.09
N VAL A 115 -3.73 2.37 -9.55
CA VAL A 115 -3.92 2.55 -8.10
C VAL A 115 -4.13 1.21 -7.39
N VAL A 116 -5.01 0.36 -7.95
CA VAL A 116 -5.32 -0.96 -7.37
C VAL A 116 -4.09 -1.87 -7.40
N ARG A 117 -3.39 -1.95 -8.54
CA ARG A 117 -2.17 -2.75 -8.71
C ARG A 117 -1.09 -2.33 -7.72
N ASN A 118 -0.80 -1.02 -7.63
CA ASN A 118 0.21 -0.50 -6.72
C ASN A 118 -0.14 -0.74 -5.26
N SER A 119 -1.40 -0.49 -4.88
CA SER A 119 -1.86 -0.75 -3.51
C SER A 119 -1.72 -2.23 -3.14
N ALA A 120 -2.08 -3.14 -4.05
CA ALA A 120 -1.94 -4.57 -3.88
C ALA A 120 -0.48 -4.99 -3.66
N GLY A 121 0.42 -4.65 -4.59
CA GLY A 121 1.83 -5.06 -4.50
C GLY A 121 2.56 -4.45 -3.30
N LEU A 122 2.32 -3.17 -3.01
CA LEU A 122 2.91 -2.49 -1.84
C LEU A 122 2.44 -3.12 -0.53
N THR A 123 1.15 -3.42 -0.41
CA THR A 123 0.59 -4.06 0.79
C THR A 123 1.15 -5.48 0.97
N GLY A 124 1.36 -6.20 -0.13
CA GLY A 124 2.09 -7.47 -0.15
C GLY A 124 3.52 -7.33 0.38
N LEU A 125 4.27 -6.32 -0.08
CA LEU A 125 5.62 -6.03 0.43
C LEU A 125 5.60 -5.68 1.92
N ALA A 126 4.63 -4.90 2.39
CA ALA A 126 4.49 -4.60 3.82
C ALA A 126 4.21 -5.86 4.65
N ALA A 127 3.33 -6.74 4.17
CA ALA A 127 3.03 -8.01 4.83
C ALA A 127 4.26 -8.94 4.86
N LEU A 128 5.00 -9.02 3.76
CA LEU A 128 6.25 -9.78 3.70
C LEU A 128 7.30 -9.18 4.65
N GLY A 129 7.44 -7.85 4.67
CA GLY A 129 8.31 -7.14 5.60
C GLY A 129 7.95 -7.44 7.06
N ALA A 130 6.67 -7.46 7.41
CA ALA A 130 6.22 -7.84 8.74
C ALA A 130 6.61 -9.29 9.09
N ALA A 131 6.41 -10.23 8.15
CA ALA A 131 6.75 -11.63 8.34
C ALA A 131 8.26 -11.88 8.46
N LEU A 132 9.09 -11.09 7.77
CA LEU A 132 10.54 -11.26 7.73
C LEU A 132 11.30 -10.46 8.79
N SER A 133 10.78 -9.31 9.20
CA SER A 133 11.48 -8.31 10.03
C SER A 133 10.67 -7.86 11.25
N GLY A 134 9.43 -8.32 11.39
CA GLY A 134 8.54 -7.94 12.49
C GLY A 134 7.69 -6.71 12.15
N GLY A 135 6.63 -6.50 12.93
CA GLY A 135 5.65 -5.43 12.67
C GLY A 135 6.27 -4.02 12.71
N GLN A 136 7.23 -3.79 13.61
CA GLN A 136 7.92 -2.49 13.73
C GLN A 136 8.71 -2.10 12.47
N TYR A 137 9.20 -3.08 11.72
CA TYR A 137 10.01 -2.89 10.51
C TYR A 137 9.27 -3.27 9.23
N ALA A 138 7.95 -3.50 9.30
CA ALA A 138 7.13 -3.89 8.14
C ALA A 138 7.20 -2.87 6.99
N TRP A 139 7.39 -1.59 7.31
CA TRP A 139 7.51 -0.50 6.35
C TRP A 139 8.84 -0.49 5.58
N THR A 140 9.88 -1.17 6.08
CA THR A 140 11.23 -1.08 5.50
C THR A 140 11.30 -1.63 4.09
N LEU A 141 10.60 -2.75 3.83
CA LEU A 141 10.60 -3.39 2.52
C LEU A 141 9.89 -2.54 1.43
N PRO A 142 8.65 -2.04 1.64
CA PRO A 142 8.05 -1.12 0.68
C PRO A 142 8.84 0.18 0.52
N PHE A 143 9.46 0.71 1.59
CA PHE A 143 10.33 1.88 1.50
C PHE A 143 11.58 1.64 0.65
N ALA A 144 12.29 0.54 0.88
CA ALA A 144 13.48 0.17 0.13
C ALA A 144 13.16 -0.03 -1.36
N TRP A 145 12.06 -0.71 -1.66
CA TRP A 145 11.62 -0.93 -3.05
C TRP A 145 11.21 0.38 -3.74
N LEU A 146 10.49 1.25 -3.04
CA LEU A 146 10.13 2.59 -3.53
C LEU A 146 11.38 3.40 -3.84
N SER A 147 12.32 3.45 -2.89
CA SER A 147 13.59 4.17 -3.03
C SER A 147 14.36 3.68 -4.25
N PHE A 148 14.52 2.36 -4.38
CA PHE A 148 15.12 1.77 -5.57
C PHE A 148 14.38 2.20 -6.85
N THR A 149 13.05 2.10 -6.88
CA THR A 149 12.24 2.41 -8.05
C THR A 149 12.38 3.87 -8.50
N PHE A 150 12.57 4.81 -7.58
CA PHE A 150 12.69 6.24 -7.89
C PHE A 150 14.06 6.61 -8.46
N PHE A 151 15.12 5.91 -8.05
CA PHE A 151 16.50 6.15 -8.49
C PHE A 151 16.98 5.18 -9.57
N ALA A 152 16.22 4.13 -9.86
CA ALA A 152 16.54 3.18 -10.90
C ALA A 152 16.49 3.83 -12.30
N PRO A 153 17.37 3.40 -13.23
CA PRO A 153 17.31 3.85 -14.61
C PRO A 153 16.04 3.35 -15.31
N ALA A 154 15.77 3.89 -16.50
CA ALA A 154 14.62 3.50 -17.31
C ALA A 154 14.56 1.97 -17.55
N ALA A 155 13.34 1.42 -17.52
CA ALA A 155 13.10 -0.02 -17.59
C ALA A 155 13.24 -0.59 -19.01
N THR A 156 14.48 -0.75 -19.47
CA THR A 156 14.82 -1.28 -20.80
C THR A 156 14.81 -2.82 -20.85
N SER A 157 14.93 -3.50 -19.71
CA SER A 157 14.90 -4.97 -19.61
C SER A 157 13.71 -5.47 -18.79
N THR A 158 13.30 -6.73 -18.98
CA THR A 158 12.23 -7.37 -18.19
C THR A 158 12.53 -7.37 -16.70
N ALA A 159 13.79 -7.64 -16.31
CA ALA A 159 14.21 -7.58 -14.92
C ALA A 159 14.03 -6.16 -14.33
N MET A 160 14.40 -5.12 -15.10
CA MET A 160 14.20 -3.74 -14.64
C MET A 160 12.71 -3.39 -14.57
N ARG A 161 11.87 -3.88 -15.51
CA ARG A 161 10.41 -3.71 -15.45
C ARG A 161 9.80 -4.33 -14.19
N VAL A 162 10.25 -5.52 -13.81
CA VAL A 162 9.86 -6.16 -12.54
C VAL A 162 10.35 -5.32 -11.35
N ALA A 163 11.58 -4.82 -11.40
CA ALA A 163 12.16 -4.06 -10.29
C ALA A 163 11.50 -2.67 -10.12
N THR A 164 11.11 -2.00 -11.20
CA THR A 164 10.45 -0.69 -11.20
C THR A 164 8.95 -0.77 -11.44
N TRP A 165 8.33 -1.91 -11.14
CA TRP A 165 6.94 -2.24 -11.46
C TRP A 165 5.93 -1.16 -11.04
N MET A 166 6.24 -0.41 -9.99
CA MET A 166 5.36 0.62 -9.44
C MET A 166 5.10 1.77 -10.42
N LEU A 167 6.11 2.12 -11.23
CA LEU A 167 6.06 3.23 -12.19
C LEU A 167 5.62 2.78 -13.60
N LEU A 168 5.46 1.48 -13.84
CA LEU A 168 5.00 1.00 -15.14
C LEU A 168 3.57 1.47 -15.42
N PRO A 169 3.22 1.78 -16.68
CA PRO A 169 1.84 2.08 -17.07
C PRO A 169 0.85 0.99 -16.63
N ALA A 170 -0.43 1.34 -16.54
CA ALA A 170 -1.50 0.34 -16.40
C ALA A 170 -1.50 -0.62 -17.61
N GLY A 171 -1.93 -1.86 -17.43
CA GLY A 171 -1.96 -2.89 -18.48
C GLY A 171 -0.62 -3.60 -18.75
N THR A 172 0.49 -3.18 -18.14
CA THR A 172 1.78 -3.89 -18.30
C THR A 172 1.77 -5.22 -17.56
N VAL A 173 2.03 -6.30 -18.28
CA VAL A 173 2.02 -7.69 -17.76
C VAL A 173 2.99 -7.86 -16.60
N GLU A 174 4.21 -7.35 -16.73
CA GLU A 174 5.26 -7.46 -15.71
C GLU A 174 4.84 -6.76 -14.42
N GLY A 175 4.25 -5.56 -14.54
CA GLY A 175 3.77 -4.80 -13.38
C GLY A 175 2.65 -5.55 -12.63
N THR A 176 1.69 -6.10 -13.38
CA THR A 176 0.54 -6.81 -12.81
C THR A 176 0.96 -8.09 -12.12
N TRP A 177 1.79 -8.93 -12.77
CA TRP A 177 2.26 -10.16 -12.15
C TRP A 177 3.15 -9.92 -10.93
N THR A 178 4.02 -8.91 -10.98
CA THR A 178 4.85 -8.55 -9.82
C THR A 178 3.97 -8.17 -8.63
N ALA A 179 2.98 -7.32 -8.83
CA ALA A 179 2.06 -6.92 -7.77
C ALA A 179 1.24 -8.09 -7.21
N LEU A 180 0.72 -8.97 -8.06
CA LEU A 180 -0.05 -10.15 -7.65
C LEU A 180 0.81 -11.15 -6.87
N LEU A 181 2.03 -11.41 -7.32
CA LEU A 181 2.97 -12.30 -6.63
C LEU A 181 3.35 -11.74 -5.27
N LEU A 182 3.68 -10.45 -5.18
CA LEU A 182 3.99 -9.80 -3.91
C LEU A 182 2.81 -9.81 -2.95
N LEU A 183 1.59 -9.53 -3.45
CA LEU A 183 0.37 -9.63 -2.65
C LEU A 183 0.15 -11.05 -2.14
N GLY A 184 0.21 -12.05 -3.04
CA GLY A 184 -0.04 -13.45 -2.70
C GLY A 184 0.99 -13.99 -1.70
N VAL A 185 2.28 -13.84 -2.00
CA VAL A 185 3.39 -14.32 -1.17
C VAL A 185 3.41 -13.59 0.17
N GLY A 186 3.32 -12.26 0.17
CA GLY A 186 3.34 -11.47 1.40
C GLY A 186 2.13 -11.76 2.30
N THR A 187 0.93 -11.84 1.71
CA THR A 187 -0.28 -12.18 2.47
C THR A 187 -0.20 -13.59 3.03
N ALA A 188 0.22 -14.59 2.24
CA ALA A 188 0.37 -15.96 2.71
C ALA A 188 1.42 -16.04 3.84
N ALA A 189 2.61 -15.50 3.62
CA ALA A 189 3.69 -15.49 4.62
C ALA A 189 3.21 -14.87 5.94
N TYR A 190 2.60 -13.69 5.89
CA TYR A 190 2.09 -13.02 7.08
C TYR A 190 0.89 -13.72 7.72
N ALA A 191 -0.02 -14.29 6.92
CA ALA A 191 -1.18 -15.00 7.44
C ALA A 191 -0.78 -16.24 8.24
N PHE A 192 0.18 -17.03 7.73
CA PHE A 192 0.65 -18.25 8.38
C PHE A 192 1.66 -17.99 9.51
N ALA A 193 2.67 -17.16 9.26
CA ALA A 193 3.73 -16.93 10.24
C ALA A 193 3.37 -15.83 11.27
N GLY A 194 2.62 -14.82 10.84
CA GLY A 194 2.51 -13.57 11.60
C GLY A 194 3.78 -12.73 11.53
N PRO A 195 3.88 -11.64 12.31
CA PRO A 195 5.09 -10.84 12.34
C PRO A 195 6.23 -11.56 13.09
N ARG A 196 7.46 -11.36 12.61
CA ARG A 196 8.68 -11.86 13.27
C ARG A 196 8.90 -11.17 14.63
N ARG A 197 9.63 -11.86 15.51
CA ARG A 197 10.03 -11.40 16.85
C ARG A 197 11.04 -10.28 16.80
#